data_AF-A0A8T7GF75-F1
#
_entry.id   AF-A0A8T7GF75-F1
#
_cell.length_a   1.000
_cell.length_b   1.000
_cell.length_c   1.000
_cell.angle_alpha   90.00
_cell.angle_beta   90.00
_cell.angle_gamma   90.00
#
_symmetry.space_group_name_H-M   'P 1'
#
loop_
_entity.id
_entity.type
_entity.pdbx_description
1 polymer ?
#
loop_
_entity_poly.entity_id
_entity_poly.type
_entity_poly.pdbx_seq_one_letter_code
_entity_poly.pdbx_strand_id
1 'polypeptide(L)'
;MDKAAGFRIILILAVFIAWTAATYLLEGRTNLLLRYDPAGRIIYTVVANIAIGVIFSAWTLRYLLKTGFVNPAQLGLGKPKTRTVSIIAAAGLVGFALFIMQAPRADPIIIVNVFLQVLPVSVAEVIVCWVVVGTAFESLSRRNGRIISITMAAVVSTVLFGLYHFAHSPPFNQPIMVLFLMIPGIATAVTFFLGRDIYATIAIQNFLGMTGILINVDPNIFSQPMPPIYLQAAASMAALVASNVFLLRSARRHEIL
;
A
#
# COMPACT_ATOMS: atom_id res chain seq x y z
N MET A 1 4.02 26.55 -13.97
CA MET A 1 3.30 25.66 -13.03
C MET A 1 2.78 26.53 -11.89
N ASP A 2 1.52 26.38 -11.50
CA ASP A 2 0.97 27.13 -10.35
C ASP A 2 1.83 26.85 -9.10
N LYS A 3 2.25 27.90 -8.36
CA LYS A 3 3.06 27.75 -7.14
C LYS A 3 2.38 26.82 -6.14
N ALA A 4 1.04 26.82 -6.09
CA ALA A 4 0.26 25.92 -5.26
C ALA A 4 0.36 24.44 -5.70
N ALA A 5 0.48 24.17 -7.00
CA ALA A 5 0.70 22.82 -7.51
C ALA A 5 2.11 22.31 -7.15
N GLY A 6 3.13 23.17 -7.25
CA GLY A 6 4.50 22.82 -6.85
C GLY A 6 4.60 22.40 -5.38
N PHE A 7 4.00 23.17 -4.48
CA PHE A 7 3.98 22.84 -3.06
C PHE A 7 3.31 21.47 -2.78
N ARG A 8 2.19 21.16 -3.44
CA ARG A 8 1.50 19.87 -3.27
C ARG A 8 2.37 18.70 -3.68
N ILE A 9 3.06 18.81 -4.82
CA ILE A 9 3.98 17.75 -5.29
C ILE A 9 5.13 17.56 -4.30
N ILE A 10 5.72 18.65 -3.78
CA ILE A 10 6.76 18.56 -2.74
C ILE A 10 6.24 17.84 -1.50
N LEU A 11 5.03 18.17 -1.04
CA LEU A 11 4.41 17.50 0.11
C LEU A 11 4.21 15.99 -0.13
N ILE A 12 3.74 15.60 -1.31
CA ILE A 12 3.55 14.19 -1.70
C ILE A 12 4.88 13.44 -1.71
N LEU A 13 5.91 14.03 -2.32
CA LEU A 13 7.24 13.43 -2.36
C LEU A 13 7.87 13.36 -0.96
N ALA A 14 7.62 14.35 -0.10
CA ALA A 14 8.07 14.36 1.29
C ALA A 14 7.43 13.21 2.10
N VAL A 15 6.14 12.91 1.90
CA VAL A 15 5.49 11.73 2.52
C VAL A 15 6.19 10.44 2.07
N PHE A 16 6.40 10.27 0.76
CA PHE A 16 7.07 9.08 0.21
C PHE A 16 8.49 8.93 0.75
N ILE A 17 9.29 10.00 0.75
CA ILE A 17 10.67 9.99 1.25
C ILE A 17 10.71 9.70 2.76
N ALA A 18 9.86 10.33 3.56
CA ALA A 18 9.80 10.10 5.00
C ALA A 18 9.42 8.64 5.33
N TRP A 19 8.46 8.08 4.61
CA TRP A 19 8.05 6.69 4.78
C TRP A 19 9.15 5.70 4.35
N THR A 20 9.81 5.97 3.23
CA THR A 20 10.94 5.17 2.73
C THR A 20 12.12 5.22 3.70
N ALA A 21 12.47 6.41 4.20
CA ALA A 21 13.53 6.60 5.18
C ALA A 21 13.22 5.89 6.51
N ALA A 22 11.97 5.98 7.00
CA ALA A 22 11.55 5.28 8.20
C ALA A 22 11.64 3.75 8.03
N THR A 23 11.26 3.24 6.85
CA THR A 23 11.42 1.82 6.51
C THR A 23 12.89 1.41 6.52
N TYR A 24 13.77 2.18 5.88
CA TYR A 24 15.20 1.90 5.88
C TYR A 24 15.79 1.92 7.29
N LEU A 25 15.47 2.93 8.09
CA LEU A 25 16.06 3.08 9.42
C LEU A 25 15.59 1.99 10.40
N LEU A 26 14.32 1.58 10.32
CA LEU A 26 13.72 0.65 11.29
C LEU A 26 13.80 -0.81 10.84
N GLU A 27 13.72 -1.08 9.54
CA GLU A 27 13.68 -2.43 8.98
C GLU A 27 14.95 -2.75 8.17
N GLY A 28 15.24 -2.02 7.10
CA GLY A 28 16.30 -2.39 6.16
C GLY A 28 17.70 -2.38 6.76
N ARG A 29 18.07 -1.30 7.45
CA ARG A 29 19.38 -1.15 8.11
C ARG A 29 19.60 -2.19 9.20
N THR A 30 18.55 -2.61 9.89
CA THR A 30 18.62 -3.53 11.03
C THR A 30 18.43 -4.99 10.63
N ASN A 31 18.11 -5.25 9.35
CA ASN A 31 17.73 -6.56 8.83
C ASN A 31 16.60 -7.19 9.65
N LEU A 32 15.60 -6.37 10.02
CA LEU A 32 14.56 -6.74 10.97
C LEU A 32 13.75 -7.95 10.52
N LEU A 33 13.49 -8.10 9.22
CA LEU A 33 12.76 -9.24 8.67
C LEU A 33 13.57 -10.55 8.69
N LEU A 34 14.91 -10.47 8.73
CA LEU A 34 15.81 -11.62 8.72
C LEU A 34 16.08 -12.20 10.11
N ARG A 35 15.51 -11.62 11.17
CA ARG A 35 15.69 -12.08 12.54
C ARG A 35 14.39 -12.04 13.34
N TYR A 36 14.37 -12.79 14.44
CA TYR A 36 13.27 -12.76 15.39
C TYR A 36 13.46 -11.60 16.38
N ASP A 37 12.76 -10.49 16.14
CA ASP A 37 12.79 -9.28 16.97
C ASP A 37 11.37 -8.68 17.07
N PRO A 38 10.53 -9.17 18.00
CA PRO A 38 9.13 -8.75 18.12
C PRO A 38 8.98 -7.26 18.43
N ALA A 39 9.84 -6.70 19.28
CA ALA A 39 9.80 -5.29 19.66
C ALA A 39 10.13 -4.40 18.46
N GLY A 40 11.21 -4.72 17.73
CA GLY A 40 11.57 -4.03 16.50
C GLY A 40 10.43 -4.06 15.47
N ARG A 41 9.77 -5.21 15.30
CA ARG A 41 8.62 -5.36 14.37
C ARG A 41 7.44 -4.50 14.78
N ILE A 42 7.12 -4.42 16.08
CA ILE A 42 6.06 -3.53 16.58
C ILE A 42 6.41 -2.07 16.28
N ILE A 43 7.63 -1.65 16.60
CA ILE A 43 8.08 -0.26 16.38
C ILE A 43 8.03 0.08 14.88
N TYR A 44 8.58 -0.78 14.02
CA TYR A 44 8.54 -0.62 12.57
C TYR A 44 7.10 -0.50 12.06
N THR A 45 6.21 -1.42 12.44
CA THR A 45 4.81 -1.40 12.00
C THR A 45 4.08 -0.15 12.48
N VAL A 46 4.23 0.23 13.74
CA VAL A 46 3.55 1.41 14.30
C VAL A 46 4.05 2.70 13.66
N VAL A 47 5.37 2.87 13.53
CA VAL A 47 5.96 4.12 13.06
C VAL A 47 5.91 4.22 11.53
N ALA A 48 6.54 3.28 10.82
CA ALA A 48 6.65 3.37 9.37
C ALA A 48 5.28 3.09 8.71
N ASN A 49 4.64 1.98 9.05
CA ASN A 49 3.46 1.53 8.29
C ASN A 49 2.19 2.27 8.73
N ILE A 50 1.93 2.39 10.04
CA ILE A 50 0.69 3.00 10.53
C ILE A 50 0.78 4.52 10.59
N ALA A 51 1.71 5.07 11.38
CA ALA A 51 1.75 6.51 11.62
C ALA A 51 2.08 7.30 10.35
N ILE A 52 3.15 6.92 9.64
CA ILE A 52 3.56 7.60 8.41
C ILE A 52 2.76 7.07 7.22
N GLY A 53 2.83 5.76 6.97
CA GLY A 53 2.27 5.12 5.79
C GLY A 53 0.76 5.27 5.64
N VAL A 54 0.00 5.22 6.73
CA VAL A 54 -1.47 5.31 6.71
C VAL A 54 -1.98 6.67 7.20
N ILE A 55 -1.66 7.06 8.43
CA ILE A 55 -2.31 8.21 9.08
C ILE A 55 -1.83 9.52 8.44
N PHE A 56 -0.52 9.75 8.34
CA PHE A 56 0.04 10.97 7.76
C PHE A 56 -0.26 11.08 6.26
N SER A 57 -0.22 9.96 5.54
CA SER A 57 -0.66 9.87 4.14
C SER A 57 -2.14 10.24 3.96
N ALA A 58 -3.03 9.71 4.80
CA ALA A 58 -4.46 10.03 4.74
C ALA A 58 -4.74 11.49 5.12
N TRP A 59 -3.98 12.06 6.06
CA TRP A 59 -4.04 13.49 6.39
C TRP A 59 -3.60 14.36 5.20
N THR A 60 -2.49 14.01 4.55
CA THR A 60 -2.03 14.68 3.33
C THR A 60 -3.10 14.60 2.23
N LEU A 61 -3.69 13.43 2.03
CA LEU A 61 -4.74 13.24 1.03
C LEU A 61 -6.00 14.04 1.35
N ARG A 62 -6.38 14.17 2.62
CA ARG A 62 -7.47 15.06 3.06
C ARG A 62 -7.20 16.51 2.66
N TYR A 63 -5.97 16.99 2.80
CA TYR A 63 -5.58 18.32 2.33
C TYR A 63 -5.67 18.45 0.80
N LEU A 64 -5.22 17.44 0.05
CA LEU A 64 -5.32 17.42 -1.41
C LEU A 64 -6.78 17.41 -1.91
N LEU A 65 -7.67 16.70 -1.21
CA LEU A 65 -9.10 16.69 -1.47
C LEU A 65 -9.70 18.09 -1.22
N LYS A 66 -9.46 18.68 -0.05
CA LYS A 66 -9.99 20.01 0.31
C LYS A 66 -9.55 21.13 -0.63
N THR A 67 -8.41 20.97 -1.31
CA THR A 67 -7.89 21.96 -2.25
C THR A 67 -8.32 21.70 -3.70
N GLY A 68 -9.15 20.67 -3.95
CA GLY A 68 -9.58 20.25 -5.28
C GLY A 68 -8.42 19.75 -6.15
N PHE A 69 -7.28 19.40 -5.55
CA PHE A 69 -6.16 18.85 -6.29
C PHE A 69 -6.42 17.40 -6.66
N VAL A 70 -6.92 16.60 -5.73
CA VAL A 70 -7.41 15.24 -6.02
C VAL A 70 -8.93 15.24 -5.85
N ASN A 71 -9.64 14.48 -6.70
CA ASN A 71 -11.09 14.38 -6.62
C ASN A 71 -11.52 13.08 -5.91
N PRO A 72 -12.65 13.08 -5.17
CA PRO A 72 -13.15 11.88 -4.49
C PRO A 72 -13.35 10.65 -5.41
N ALA A 73 -13.66 10.89 -6.68
CA ALA A 73 -13.83 9.84 -7.68
C ALA A 73 -12.52 9.08 -7.98
N GLN A 74 -11.38 9.77 -7.96
CA GLN A 74 -10.06 9.15 -8.16
C GLN A 74 -9.71 8.17 -7.03
N LEU A 75 -10.30 8.38 -5.85
CA LEU A 75 -10.16 7.54 -4.66
C LEU A 75 -11.26 6.49 -4.51
N GLY A 76 -12.27 6.49 -5.39
CA GLY A 76 -13.41 5.57 -5.28
C GLY A 76 -14.42 5.89 -4.17
N LEU A 77 -14.33 7.04 -3.52
CA LEU A 77 -15.16 7.40 -2.35
C LEU A 77 -16.66 7.61 -2.67
N GLY A 78 -17.05 7.55 -3.94
CA GLY A 78 -18.42 7.73 -4.43
C GLY A 78 -19.19 6.44 -4.74
N LYS A 79 -18.57 5.26 -4.63
CA LYS A 79 -19.18 4.01 -5.11
C LYS A 79 -20.18 3.42 -4.10
N PRO A 80 -21.24 2.71 -4.57
CA PRO A 80 -22.14 1.95 -3.71
C PRO A 80 -21.39 0.89 -2.89
N LYS A 81 -21.83 0.66 -1.65
CA LYS A 81 -21.21 -0.34 -0.76
C LYS A 81 -21.22 -1.75 -1.37
N THR A 82 -22.31 -2.13 -2.03
CA THR A 82 -22.45 -3.44 -2.70
C THR A 82 -21.38 -3.65 -3.77
N ARG A 83 -21.17 -2.65 -4.63
CA ARG A 83 -20.10 -2.68 -5.64
C ARG A 83 -18.72 -2.82 -5.01
N THR A 84 -18.43 -2.09 -3.93
CA THR A 84 -17.16 -2.21 -3.20
C THR A 84 -16.97 -3.63 -2.66
N VAL A 85 -17.98 -4.21 -2.01
CA VAL A 85 -17.90 -5.59 -1.50
C VAL A 85 -17.65 -6.60 -2.63
N SER A 86 -18.36 -6.49 -3.76
CA SER A 86 -18.14 -7.37 -4.92
C SER A 86 -16.75 -7.24 -5.51
N ILE A 87 -16.21 -6.02 -5.62
CA ILE A 87 -14.85 -5.80 -6.14
C ILE A 87 -13.81 -6.35 -5.18
N ILE A 88 -13.97 -6.15 -3.87
CA ILE A 88 -13.08 -6.72 -2.85
C ILE A 88 -13.11 -8.25 -2.93
N ALA A 89 -14.29 -8.87 -3.02
CA ALA A 89 -14.43 -10.31 -3.12
C ALA A 89 -13.76 -10.85 -4.39
N ALA A 90 -14.03 -10.24 -5.55
CA ALA A 90 -13.41 -10.63 -6.82
C ALA A 90 -11.89 -10.48 -6.79
N ALA A 91 -11.37 -9.35 -6.28
CA ALA A 91 -9.94 -9.11 -6.13
C ALA A 91 -9.30 -10.09 -5.15
N GLY A 92 -9.97 -10.40 -4.03
CA GLY A 92 -9.53 -11.41 -3.08
C GLY A 92 -9.45 -12.80 -3.70
N LEU A 93 -10.46 -13.21 -4.48
CA LEU A 93 -10.47 -14.49 -5.20
C LEU A 93 -9.35 -14.55 -6.26
N VAL A 94 -9.17 -13.50 -7.04
CA VAL A 94 -8.10 -13.43 -8.05
C VAL A 94 -6.72 -13.46 -7.39
N GLY A 95 -6.51 -12.66 -6.35
CA GLY A 95 -5.25 -12.63 -5.60
C GLY A 95 -4.94 -13.98 -4.97
N PHE A 96 -5.93 -14.61 -4.34
CA PHE A 96 -5.80 -15.95 -3.77
C PHE A 96 -5.50 -17.00 -4.85
N ALA A 97 -6.17 -16.96 -6.00
CA ALA A 97 -5.90 -17.87 -7.11
C ALA A 97 -4.46 -17.71 -7.64
N LEU A 98 -4.01 -16.48 -7.88
CA LEU A 98 -2.64 -16.19 -8.27
C LEU A 98 -1.62 -16.67 -7.24
N PHE A 99 -1.92 -16.46 -5.96
CA PHE A 99 -1.11 -16.96 -4.86
C PHE A 99 -1.00 -18.48 -4.88
N ILE A 100 -2.11 -19.23 -4.95
CA ILE A 100 -2.09 -20.71 -4.99
C ILE A 100 -1.36 -21.25 -6.22
N MET A 101 -1.43 -20.56 -7.36
CA MET A 101 -0.70 -20.95 -8.57
C MET A 101 0.82 -20.78 -8.45
N GLN A 102 1.30 -19.90 -7.57
CA GLN A 102 2.71 -19.54 -7.44
C GLN A 102 3.35 -20.05 -6.14
N ALA A 103 2.54 -20.25 -5.10
CA ALA A 103 3.03 -20.54 -3.76
C ALA A 103 3.39 -22.02 -3.60
N PRO A 104 4.50 -22.33 -2.92
CA PRO A 104 4.77 -23.68 -2.48
C PRO A 104 3.66 -24.17 -1.55
N ARG A 105 3.37 -25.48 -1.58
CA ARG A 105 2.41 -26.09 -0.64
C ARG A 105 2.92 -25.88 0.79
N ALA A 106 2.26 -24.99 1.52
CA ALA A 106 2.60 -24.65 2.90
C ALA A 106 1.47 -25.06 3.85
N ASP A 107 1.81 -25.28 5.11
CA ASP A 107 0.83 -25.47 6.19
C ASP A 107 -0.11 -24.24 6.26
N PRO A 108 -1.43 -24.43 6.42
CA PRO A 108 -2.37 -23.33 6.62
C PRO A 108 -1.93 -22.30 7.67
N ILE A 109 -1.26 -22.71 8.76
CA ILE A 109 -0.80 -21.76 9.78
C ILE A 109 0.28 -20.81 9.23
N ILE A 110 1.18 -21.32 8.39
CA ILE A 110 2.23 -20.54 7.72
C ILE A 110 1.58 -19.52 6.78
N ILE A 111 0.59 -19.94 5.99
CA ILE A 111 -0.14 -19.07 5.07
C ILE A 111 -0.81 -17.92 5.84
N VAL A 112 -1.51 -18.22 6.94
CA VAL A 112 -2.19 -17.21 7.77
C VAL A 112 -1.18 -16.25 8.40
N ASN A 113 -0.08 -16.76 8.96
CA ASN A 113 0.94 -15.94 9.59
C ASN A 113 1.64 -15.03 8.59
N VAL A 114 2.00 -15.54 7.41
CA VAL A 114 2.61 -14.72 6.35
C VAL A 114 1.61 -13.68 5.85
N PHE A 115 0.34 -14.05 5.63
CA PHE A 115 -0.71 -13.10 5.25
C PHE A 115 -0.80 -11.93 6.23
N LEU A 116 -0.83 -12.21 7.53
CA LEU A 116 -0.97 -11.20 8.57
C LEU A 116 0.32 -10.40 8.79
N GLN A 117 1.48 -10.99 8.57
CA GLN A 117 2.78 -10.29 8.64
C GLN A 117 2.97 -9.29 7.50
N VAL A 118 2.49 -9.62 6.29
CA VAL A 118 2.62 -8.76 5.10
C VAL A 118 1.59 -7.62 5.11
N LEU A 119 0.41 -7.86 5.70
CA LEU A 119 -0.73 -6.94 5.62
C LEU A 119 -0.42 -5.50 6.04
N PRO A 120 0.27 -5.20 7.16
CA PRO A 120 0.57 -3.81 7.52
C PRO A 120 1.40 -3.08 6.47
N VAL A 121 2.37 -3.76 5.86
CA VAL A 121 3.23 -3.21 4.81
C VAL A 121 2.40 -2.97 3.56
N SER A 122 1.61 -3.95 3.11
CA SER A 122 0.75 -3.79 1.93
C SER A 122 -0.28 -2.66 2.07
N VAL A 123 -0.84 -2.46 3.26
CA VAL A 123 -1.71 -1.30 3.54
C VAL A 123 -0.95 0.01 3.31
N ALA A 124 0.25 0.14 3.90
CA ALA A 124 1.06 1.36 3.76
C ALA A 124 1.51 1.59 2.31
N GLU A 125 2.00 0.55 1.64
CA GLU A 125 2.39 0.57 0.22
C GLU A 125 1.25 1.08 -0.66
N VAL A 126 0.07 0.48 -0.54
CA VAL A 126 -1.11 0.89 -1.33
C VAL A 126 -1.44 2.36 -1.09
N ILE A 127 -1.52 2.77 0.17
CA ILE A 127 -1.86 4.14 0.53
C ILE A 127 -0.82 5.14 0.02
N VAL A 128 0.47 4.90 0.21
CA VAL A 128 1.51 5.86 -0.19
C VAL A 128 1.69 5.87 -1.70
N CYS A 129 1.97 4.71 -2.31
CA CYS A 129 2.41 4.63 -3.71
C CYS A 129 1.27 4.84 -4.70
N TRP A 130 0.08 4.26 -4.46
CA TRP A 130 -1.03 4.34 -5.42
C TRP A 130 -2.06 5.39 -5.04
N VAL A 131 -2.44 5.44 -3.75
CA VAL A 131 -3.49 6.37 -3.33
C VAL A 131 -2.98 7.80 -3.25
N VAL A 132 -1.85 8.08 -2.60
CA VAL A 132 -1.30 9.44 -2.48
C VAL A 132 -0.54 9.84 -3.74
N VAL A 133 0.55 9.15 -4.07
CA VAL A 133 1.38 9.48 -5.22
C VAL A 133 0.59 9.29 -6.52
N GLY A 134 0.00 8.11 -6.71
CA GLY A 134 -0.68 7.77 -7.95
C GLY A 134 -1.81 8.75 -8.32
N THR A 135 -2.74 9.02 -7.40
CA THR A 135 -3.85 9.96 -7.72
C THR A 135 -3.39 11.40 -7.89
N ALA A 136 -2.30 11.81 -7.24
CA ALA A 136 -1.71 13.11 -7.47
C ALA A 136 -1.11 13.26 -8.87
N PHE A 137 -0.36 12.26 -9.34
CA PHE A 137 0.21 12.25 -10.68
C PHE A 137 -0.86 12.09 -11.76
N GLU A 138 -1.93 11.34 -11.48
CA GLU A 138 -3.12 11.32 -12.32
C GLU A 138 -3.73 12.74 -12.43
N SER A 139 -3.85 13.46 -11.31
CA SER A 139 -4.41 14.82 -11.36
C SER A 139 -3.50 15.80 -12.08
N LEU A 140 -2.19 15.70 -11.91
CA LEU A 140 -1.21 16.56 -12.58
C LEU A 140 -1.29 16.43 -14.11
N SER A 141 -1.57 15.23 -14.60
CA SER A 141 -1.66 14.91 -16.02
C SER A 141 -3.09 14.90 -16.58
N ARG A 142 -4.10 15.27 -15.77
CA ARG A 142 -5.52 15.21 -16.16
C ARG A 142 -5.85 15.99 -17.44
N ARG A 143 -5.12 17.06 -17.72
CA ARG A 143 -5.29 17.90 -18.92
C ARG A 143 -4.91 17.17 -20.21
N ASN A 144 -4.09 16.11 -20.12
CA ASN A 144 -3.65 15.32 -21.27
C ASN A 144 -4.63 14.18 -21.59
N GLY A 145 -5.79 14.15 -20.94
CA GLY A 145 -6.81 13.11 -21.14
C GLY A 145 -6.67 11.93 -20.19
N ARG A 146 -7.78 11.21 -20.02
CA ARG A 146 -7.95 10.18 -18.99
C ARG A 146 -6.99 9.00 -19.11
N ILE A 147 -6.71 8.56 -20.35
CA ILE A 147 -5.83 7.40 -20.58
C ILE A 147 -4.40 7.78 -20.18
N ILE A 148 -3.88 8.90 -20.70
CA ILE A 148 -2.54 9.38 -20.40
C ILE A 148 -2.38 9.61 -18.89
N SER A 149 -3.40 10.17 -18.23
CA SER A 149 -3.31 10.43 -16.79
C SER A 149 -3.25 9.17 -15.93
N ILE A 150 -4.07 8.16 -16.26
CA ILE A 150 -4.06 6.87 -15.57
C ILE A 150 -2.74 6.13 -15.84
N THR A 151 -2.26 6.12 -17.08
CA THR A 151 -0.99 5.48 -17.43
C THR A 151 0.18 6.13 -16.71
N MET A 152 0.24 7.47 -16.67
CA MET A 152 1.30 8.18 -15.94
C MET A 152 1.27 7.85 -14.45
N ALA A 153 0.08 7.85 -13.85
CA ALA A 153 -0.08 7.47 -12.45
C ALA A 153 0.37 6.03 -12.17
N ALA A 154 -0.04 5.08 -13.02
CA ALA A 154 0.36 3.68 -12.91
C ALA A 154 1.89 3.48 -13.00
N VAL A 155 2.53 4.13 -13.98
CA VAL A 155 3.99 4.07 -14.15
C VAL A 155 4.70 4.67 -12.93
N VAL A 156 4.33 5.88 -12.52
CA VAL A 156 5.00 6.56 -11.39
C VAL A 156 4.81 5.78 -10.09
N SER A 157 3.59 5.30 -9.79
CA SER A 157 3.33 4.48 -8.61
C SER A 157 4.15 3.19 -8.60
N THR A 158 4.24 2.51 -9.74
CA THR A 158 5.00 1.25 -9.88
C THR A 158 6.51 1.48 -9.70
N VAL A 159 7.05 2.54 -10.33
CA VAL A 159 8.47 2.88 -10.21
C VAL A 159 8.81 3.25 -8.78
N LEU A 160 8.02 4.11 -8.13
CA LEU A 160 8.26 4.48 -6.73
C LEU A 160 8.07 3.31 -5.78
N PHE A 161 7.12 2.41 -6.04
CA PHE A 161 6.98 1.15 -5.30
C PHE A 161 8.24 0.28 -5.41
N GLY A 162 8.81 0.14 -6.61
CA GLY A 162 10.08 -0.56 -6.79
C GLY A 162 11.23 0.14 -6.04
N LEU A 163 11.35 1.46 -6.17
CA LEU A 163 12.39 2.23 -5.47
C LEU A 163 12.29 2.13 -3.95
N TYR A 164 11.07 2.09 -3.42
CA TYR A 164 10.81 1.88 -1.99
C TYR A 164 11.45 0.59 -1.48
N HIS A 165 11.51 -0.47 -2.30
CA HIS A 165 12.05 -1.75 -1.87
C HIS A 165 13.57 -1.74 -1.62
N PHE A 166 14.31 -0.76 -2.14
CA PHE A 166 15.70 -0.56 -1.71
C PHE A 166 15.84 -0.16 -0.23
N ALA A 167 14.77 0.34 0.39
CA ALA A 167 14.74 0.60 1.82
C ALA A 167 14.58 -0.66 2.67
N HIS A 168 14.27 -1.81 2.06
CA HIS A 168 14.10 -3.06 2.79
C HIS A 168 15.42 -3.79 3.01
N SER A 169 15.38 -4.86 3.83
CA SER A 169 16.49 -5.79 3.97
C SER A 169 16.56 -6.80 2.79
N PRO A 170 17.70 -7.48 2.57
CA PRO A 170 17.80 -8.52 1.56
C PRO A 170 16.75 -9.63 1.77
N PRO A 171 16.27 -10.28 0.69
CA PRO A 171 16.64 -10.06 -0.71
C PRO A 171 15.84 -8.93 -1.39
N PHE A 172 14.92 -8.28 -0.69
CA PHE A 172 13.99 -7.31 -1.28
C PHE A 172 14.66 -6.04 -1.81
N ASN A 173 15.84 -5.69 -1.29
CA ASN A 173 16.63 -4.55 -1.76
C ASN A 173 17.61 -4.86 -2.90
N GLN A 174 17.60 -6.07 -3.45
CA GLN A 174 18.47 -6.42 -4.57
C GLN A 174 17.88 -5.89 -5.88
N PRO A 175 18.68 -5.32 -6.80
CA PRO A 175 18.16 -4.72 -8.04
C PRO A 175 17.26 -5.66 -8.86
N ILE A 176 17.64 -6.93 -8.99
CA ILE A 176 16.83 -7.92 -9.71
C ILE A 176 15.49 -8.20 -9.02
N MET A 177 15.49 -8.23 -7.69
CA MET A 177 14.27 -8.40 -6.91
C MET A 177 13.38 -7.17 -7.03
N VAL A 178 13.95 -5.97 -6.97
CA VAL A 178 13.22 -4.71 -7.17
C VAL A 178 12.54 -4.67 -8.54
N LEU A 179 13.25 -5.05 -9.62
CA LEU A 179 12.66 -5.14 -10.95
C LEU A 179 11.55 -6.20 -11.02
N PHE A 180 11.75 -7.36 -10.39
CA PHE A 180 10.73 -8.40 -10.29
C PHE A 180 9.48 -7.89 -9.56
N LEU A 181 9.64 -7.17 -8.45
CA LEU A 181 8.54 -6.61 -7.65
C LEU A 181 7.77 -5.51 -8.40
N MET A 182 8.34 -4.89 -9.43
CA MET A 182 7.54 -4.01 -10.30
C MET A 182 6.41 -4.77 -11.02
N ILE A 183 6.52 -6.08 -11.25
CA ILE A 183 5.46 -6.89 -11.86
C ILE A 183 4.19 -6.93 -10.98
N PRO A 184 4.24 -7.35 -9.70
CA PRO A 184 3.09 -7.21 -8.82
C PRO A 184 2.70 -5.74 -8.61
N GLY A 185 3.64 -4.81 -8.67
CA GLY A 185 3.35 -3.38 -8.67
C GLY A 185 2.41 -2.93 -9.81
N ILE A 186 2.61 -3.45 -11.02
CA ILE A 186 1.72 -3.22 -12.17
C ILE A 186 0.33 -3.83 -11.91
N ALA A 187 0.25 -5.07 -11.41
CA ALA A 187 -1.02 -5.71 -11.10
C ALA A 187 -1.83 -4.92 -10.05
N THR A 188 -1.15 -4.39 -9.04
CA THR A 188 -1.73 -3.52 -8.01
C THR A 188 -2.17 -2.18 -8.61
N ALA A 189 -1.39 -1.58 -9.53
CA ALA A 189 -1.79 -0.37 -10.24
C ALA A 189 -3.05 -0.58 -11.09
N VAL A 190 -3.11 -1.67 -11.85
CA VAL A 190 -4.29 -2.04 -12.65
C VAL A 190 -5.52 -2.17 -11.76
N THR A 191 -5.38 -2.90 -10.65
CA THR A 191 -6.47 -3.08 -9.66
C THR A 191 -6.95 -1.74 -9.11
N PHE A 192 -6.04 -0.86 -8.72
CA PHE A 192 -6.40 0.43 -8.14
C PHE A 192 -7.03 1.38 -9.16
N PHE A 193 -6.39 1.61 -10.30
CA PHE A 193 -6.85 2.65 -11.24
C PHE A 193 -8.09 2.25 -12.04
N LEU A 194 -8.28 0.95 -12.31
CA LEU A 194 -9.53 0.45 -12.92
C LEU A 194 -10.62 0.24 -11.86
N GLY A 195 -10.27 -0.41 -10.75
CA GLY A 195 -11.20 -0.80 -9.70
C GLY A 195 -11.63 0.36 -8.81
N ARG A 196 -10.79 1.40 -8.66
CA ARG A 196 -10.97 2.54 -7.73
C ARG A 196 -11.47 2.07 -6.36
N ASP A 197 -10.74 1.12 -5.78
CA ASP A 197 -11.08 0.55 -4.48
C ASP A 197 -9.80 0.20 -3.71
N ILE A 198 -9.60 0.89 -2.58
CA ILE A 198 -8.38 0.78 -1.77
C ILE A 198 -8.28 -0.63 -1.16
N TYR A 199 -9.39 -1.20 -0.68
CA TYR A 199 -9.38 -2.50 0.01
C TYR A 199 -9.14 -3.64 -0.97
N ALA A 200 -9.74 -3.59 -2.15
CA ALA A 200 -9.49 -4.58 -3.20
C ALA A 200 -8.02 -4.55 -3.66
N THR A 201 -7.45 -3.35 -3.75
CA THR A 201 -6.03 -3.14 -4.09
C THR A 201 -5.11 -3.73 -3.02
N ILE A 202 -5.41 -3.50 -1.73
CA ILE A 202 -4.66 -4.09 -0.60
C ILE A 202 -4.75 -5.61 -0.62
N ALA A 203 -5.93 -6.18 -0.91
CA ALA A 203 -6.08 -7.63 -0.98
C ALA A 203 -5.18 -8.25 -2.05
N ILE A 204 -5.18 -7.68 -3.27
CA ILE A 204 -4.30 -8.11 -4.36
C ILE A 204 -2.83 -7.95 -3.98
N GLN A 205 -2.44 -6.76 -3.50
CA GLN A 205 -1.06 -6.47 -3.11
C GLN A 205 -0.57 -7.43 -2.03
N ASN A 206 -1.41 -7.73 -1.03
CA ASN A 206 -1.05 -8.62 0.07
C ASN A 206 -0.80 -10.05 -0.43
N PHE A 207 -1.71 -10.60 -1.24
CA PHE A 207 -1.54 -11.95 -1.81
C PHE A 207 -0.28 -12.06 -2.67
N LEU A 208 0.00 -11.04 -3.49
CA LEU A 208 1.23 -11.01 -4.30
C LEU A 208 2.49 -10.87 -3.43
N GLY A 209 2.43 -10.05 -2.37
CA GLY A 209 3.52 -9.89 -1.41
C GLY A 209 3.84 -11.16 -0.62
N MET A 210 2.82 -11.95 -0.27
CA MET A 210 3.00 -13.25 0.38
C MET A 210 3.85 -14.21 -0.46
N THR A 211 3.67 -14.24 -1.78
CA THR A 211 4.49 -15.05 -2.68
C THR A 211 5.97 -14.68 -2.55
N GLY A 212 6.27 -13.38 -2.49
CA GLY A 212 7.63 -12.89 -2.27
C GLY A 212 8.23 -13.41 -0.96
N ILE A 213 7.47 -13.38 0.14
CA ILE A 213 7.94 -13.92 1.43
C ILE A 213 8.16 -15.43 1.37
N LEU A 214 7.19 -16.20 0.89
CA LEU A 214 7.27 -17.68 0.91
C LEU A 214 8.37 -18.25 0.02
N ILE A 215 8.76 -17.55 -1.04
CA ILE A 215 9.86 -17.98 -1.91
C ILE A 215 11.23 -17.65 -1.30
N ASN A 216 11.33 -16.56 -0.55
CA ASN A 216 12.61 -15.96 -0.17
C ASN A 216 12.96 -16.06 1.32
N VAL A 217 12.00 -16.43 2.17
CA VAL A 217 12.17 -16.52 3.62
C VAL A 217 11.83 -17.94 4.07
N ASP A 218 12.58 -18.47 5.04
CA ASP A 218 12.30 -19.80 5.60
C ASP A 218 10.87 -19.85 6.19
N PRO A 219 9.97 -20.66 5.61
CA PRO A 219 8.58 -20.74 6.04
C PRO A 219 8.42 -21.28 7.46
N ASN A 220 9.42 -22.00 8.00
CA ASN A 220 9.35 -22.57 9.34
C ASN A 220 9.31 -21.50 10.45
N ILE A 221 9.78 -20.28 10.17
CA ILE A 221 9.66 -19.12 11.08
C ILE A 221 8.18 -18.83 11.41
N PHE A 222 7.28 -19.19 10.51
CA PHE A 222 5.83 -18.95 10.61
C PHE A 222 5.03 -20.21 10.97
N SER A 223 5.69 -21.29 11.42
CA SER A 223 5.04 -22.57 11.71
C SER A 223 4.22 -22.59 13.01
N GLN A 224 4.35 -21.56 13.86
CA GLN A 224 3.67 -21.47 15.15
C GLN A 224 2.77 -20.22 15.20
N PRO A 225 1.70 -20.21 16.00
CA PRO A 225 0.91 -19.00 16.20
C PRO A 225 1.77 -17.82 16.69
N MET A 226 1.60 -16.65 16.10
CA MET A 226 2.39 -15.46 16.40
C MET A 226 1.47 -14.28 16.80
N PRO A 227 1.02 -14.20 18.07
CA PRO A 227 0.11 -13.14 18.52
C PRO A 227 0.55 -11.70 18.17
N PRO A 228 1.85 -11.32 18.21
CA PRO A 228 2.27 -9.97 17.85
C PRO A 228 1.91 -9.55 16.42
N ILE A 229 1.98 -10.46 15.44
CA ILE A 229 1.64 -10.12 14.05
C ILE A 229 0.12 -9.97 13.86
N TYR A 230 -0.68 -10.70 14.64
CA TYR A 230 -2.15 -10.61 14.59
C TYR A 230 -2.62 -9.24 15.09
N LEU A 231 -2.05 -8.79 16.21
CA LEU A 231 -2.32 -7.47 16.77
C LEU A 231 -1.88 -6.35 15.82
N GLN A 232 -0.71 -6.49 15.19
CA GLN A 232 -0.21 -5.53 14.21
C GLN A 232 -1.08 -5.44 12.96
N ALA A 233 -1.51 -6.58 12.42
CA ALA A 233 -2.44 -6.65 11.29
C ALA A 233 -3.78 -5.98 11.62
N ALA A 234 -4.35 -6.31 12.79
CA ALA A 234 -5.60 -5.71 13.26
C ALA A 234 -5.47 -4.20 13.46
N ALA A 235 -4.38 -3.73 14.08
CA ALA A 235 -4.10 -2.31 14.29
C ALA A 235 -3.96 -1.55 12.97
N SER A 236 -3.26 -2.11 11.98
CA SER A 236 -3.13 -1.50 10.65
C SER A 236 -4.47 -1.37 9.94
N MET A 237 -5.29 -2.44 9.97
CA MET A 237 -6.63 -2.40 9.38
C MET A 237 -7.56 -1.41 10.10
N ALA A 238 -7.49 -1.34 11.43
CA ALA A 238 -8.24 -0.36 12.20
C ALA A 238 -7.83 1.07 11.85
N ALA A 239 -6.52 1.36 11.72
CA ALA A 239 -6.01 2.65 11.30
C ALA A 239 -6.47 3.01 9.88
N LEU A 240 -6.44 2.07 8.94
CA LEU A 240 -6.93 2.26 7.57
C LEU A 240 -8.42 2.61 7.57
N VAL A 241 -9.25 1.83 8.27
CA VAL A 241 -10.70 2.06 8.35
C VAL A 241 -10.99 3.41 9.00
N ALA A 242 -10.34 3.73 10.12
CA ALA A 242 -10.48 5.01 10.80
C ALA A 242 -10.07 6.18 9.89
N SER A 243 -8.92 6.12 9.22
CA SER A 243 -8.48 7.15 8.26
C SER A 243 -9.47 7.31 7.11
N ASN A 244 -9.98 6.22 6.54
CA ASN A 244 -10.96 6.28 5.45
C ASN A 244 -12.27 6.94 5.90
N VAL A 245 -12.80 6.56 7.07
CA VAL A 245 -14.07 7.09 7.59
C VAL A 245 -13.93 8.54 8.05
N PHE A 246 -12.94 8.83 8.88
CA PHE A 246 -12.84 10.11 9.58
C PHE A 246 -12.02 11.17 8.84
N LEU A 247 -11.05 10.80 7.99
CA LEU A 247 -10.23 11.77 7.27
C LEU A 247 -10.69 11.95 5.82
N LEU A 248 -10.92 10.86 5.10
CA LEU A 248 -11.20 10.92 3.66
C LEU A 248 -12.68 11.16 3.36
N ARG A 249 -13.58 10.38 3.96
CA ARG A 249 -15.04 10.53 3.72
C ARG A 249 -15.63 11.77 4.37
N SER A 250 -15.06 12.28 5.47
CA SER A 250 -15.50 13.54 6.08
C SER A 250 -15.19 14.74 5.20
N ALA A 251 -14.06 14.73 4.48
CA ALA A 251 -13.66 15.79 3.57
C ALA A 251 -14.68 16.01 2.44
N ARG A 252 -15.28 14.93 1.93
CA ARG A 252 -16.31 14.97 0.90
C ARG A 252 -17.59 15.70 1.35
N ARG A 253 -17.98 15.61 2.62
CA ARG A 253 -19.25 16.18 3.09
C ARG A 253 -19.27 17.71 3.09
N HIS A 254 -18.11 18.35 3.11
CA HIS A 254 -17.99 19.81 3.11
C HIS A 254 -18.06 20.46 1.71
N GLU A 255 -18.17 19.68 0.64
CA GLU A 255 -18.37 20.20 -0.73
C GLU A 255 -19.86 20.25 -1.16
N ILE A 256 -20.77 19.71 -0.34
CA ILE A 256 -22.21 19.58 -0.67
C ILE A 256 -23.09 20.55 0.16
N LEU A 257 -22.47 21.37 1.01
CA LEU A 257 -23.12 22.46 1.76
C LEU A 257 -22.55 23.79 1.29
#